data_AF-A0A1M3BDQ5-F1
#
_entry.id   AF-A0A1M3BDQ5-F1
#
_cell.length_a   1.000
_cell.length_b   1.000
_cell.length_c   1.000
_cell.angle_alpha   90.00
_cell.angle_beta   90.00
_cell.angle_gamma   90.00
#
_symmetry.space_group_name_H-M   'P 1'
#
loop_
_entity.id
_entity.type
_entity.pdbx_description
1 polymer ?
#
loop_
_entity_poly.entity_id
_entity_poly.type
_entity_poly.pdbx_seq_one_letter_code
_entity_poly.pdbx_strand_id
1 'polypeptide(L)'
;MRHNFLKVVQIFLIISAFYGSVRLFYYFTDGFVISNIHSSFFSEENRETHRLSAVEQNQIKSILAQKFTYLGKGCQSYVFSSEDNKFVVKFLKYPRLHPKPWILWMKKWGIGQKFAEKNIEKKNLKTKMLFDSWKLAFDHLQEETGVIYAHLQKSHDLNTKLTIQDKLGLTHVVNLDEVEFILQKKAEPFCQTLEKLMVNQEEAKAKELIDRLFTMIISEYKRGFADNDHALMQNTGIIDFKPLHIDVGQFVFNEQLKSEEIYKYELFNKMFRLQEWLKEHYVSLYTHLHQKIYAIVGEEMYSLQPKLHNHAWSEKY
;
A
#
# COMPACT_ATOMS: atom_id res chain seq x y z
N MET A 1 41.92 -2.43 37.07
CA MET A 1 40.44 -2.41 37.01
C MET A 1 39.86 -1.11 36.44
N ARG A 2 40.19 0.08 36.96
CA ARG A 2 39.65 1.39 36.49
C ARG A 2 39.87 1.69 34.99
N HIS A 3 41.00 1.29 34.42
CA HIS A 3 41.30 1.47 32.98
C HIS A 3 40.41 0.60 32.08
N ASN A 4 40.12 -0.63 32.48
CA ASN A 4 39.23 -1.53 31.72
C ASN A 4 37.78 -1.04 31.79
N PHE A 5 37.35 -0.50 32.94
CA PHE A 5 36.03 0.11 33.10
C PHE A 5 35.82 1.33 32.18
N LEU A 6 36.79 2.25 32.12
CA LEU A 6 36.73 3.41 31.22
C LEU A 6 36.62 3.00 29.74
N LYS A 7 37.35 1.96 29.31
CA LYS A 7 37.24 1.42 27.95
C LYS A 7 35.85 0.87 27.65
N VAL A 8 35.25 0.13 28.59
CA VAL A 8 33.89 -0.41 28.42
C VAL A 8 32.86 0.72 28.29
N VAL A 9 32.96 1.75 29.13
CA VAL A 9 32.08 2.93 29.05
C VAL A 9 32.24 3.66 27.72
N GLN A 10 33.48 3.85 27.23
CA GLN A 10 33.73 4.46 25.92
C GLN A 10 33.12 3.66 24.77
N ILE A 11 33.28 2.33 24.77
CA ILE A 11 32.68 1.45 23.76
C ILE A 11 31.15 1.56 23.79
N PHE A 12 30.55 1.55 24.99
CA PHE A 12 29.10 1.71 25.14
C PHE A 12 28.61 3.05 24.58
N LEU A 13 29.29 4.15 24.91
CA LEU A 13 28.96 5.48 24.39
C LEU A 13 29.06 5.55 22.86
N ILE A 14 30.09 4.95 22.25
CA ILE A 14 30.23 4.89 20.79
C ILE A 14 29.08 4.10 20.17
N ILE A 15 28.72 2.94 20.73
CA ILE A 15 27.59 2.12 20.24
C ILE A 15 26.28 2.89 20.36
N SER A 16 26.04 3.54 21.50
CA SER A 16 24.84 4.35 21.73
C SER A 16 24.77 5.55 20.78
N ALA A 17 25.88 6.25 20.55
CA ALA A 17 25.95 7.38 19.62
C ALA A 17 25.71 6.92 18.18
N PHE A 18 26.30 5.80 17.77
CA PHE A 18 26.07 5.21 16.45
C PHE A 18 24.61 4.80 16.25
N TYR A 19 24.03 4.09 17.23
CA TYR A 19 22.61 3.71 17.20
C TYR A 19 21.70 4.94 17.14
N GLY A 20 21.97 5.95 17.97
CA GLY A 20 21.26 7.22 17.98
C GLY A 20 21.32 7.93 16.62
N SER A 21 22.50 7.99 16.01
CA SER A 21 22.72 8.59 14.69
C SER A 21 21.92 7.88 13.60
N VAL A 22 21.88 6.55 13.60
CA VAL A 22 21.08 5.77 12.66
C VAL A 22 19.59 6.03 12.87
N ARG A 23 19.11 6.06 14.11
CA ARG A 23 17.70 6.36 14.42
C ARG A 23 17.32 7.77 13.97
N LEU A 24 18.21 8.73 14.18
CA LEU A 24 18.03 10.13 13.76
C LEU A 24 17.97 10.24 12.23
N PHE A 25 18.86 9.54 11.52
CA PHE A 25 18.80 9.44 10.06
C PHE A 25 17.45 8.90 9.59
N TYR A 26 16.96 7.79 10.15
CA TYR A 26 15.66 7.24 9.79
C TYR A 26 14.49 8.16 10.11
N TYR A 27 14.58 8.95 11.18
CA TYR A 27 13.55 9.92 11.53
C TYR A 27 13.47 11.04 10.47
N PHE A 28 14.62 11.56 10.05
CA PHE A 28 14.69 12.68 9.12
C PHE A 28 14.51 12.30 7.65
N THR A 29 14.90 11.10 7.23
CA THR A 29 14.81 10.66 5.81
C THR A 29 13.72 9.64 5.57
N ASP A 30 13.08 9.14 6.63
CA ASP A 30 12.21 7.97 6.58
C ASP A 30 12.88 6.69 6.05
N GLY A 31 14.21 6.71 5.97
CA GLY A 31 15.05 5.68 5.37
C GLY A 31 15.12 5.73 3.85
N PHE A 32 14.64 6.81 3.22
CA PHE A 32 14.76 6.99 1.77
C PHE A 32 16.21 7.28 1.38
N VAL A 33 16.70 6.51 0.40
CA VAL A 33 17.90 6.78 -0.41
C VAL A 33 17.63 6.18 -1.79
N ILE A 34 18.26 6.72 -2.84
CA ILE A 34 18.03 6.25 -4.22
C ILE A 34 18.25 4.75 -4.37
N SER A 35 19.34 4.21 -3.80
CA SER A 35 19.60 2.77 -3.85
C SER A 35 18.50 1.88 -3.25
N ASN A 36 17.59 2.43 -2.41
CA ASN A 36 16.50 1.67 -1.81
C ASN A 36 15.29 1.49 -2.75
N ILE A 37 15.23 2.21 -3.87
CA ILE A 37 14.20 2.07 -4.91
C ILE A 37 14.69 1.30 -6.15
N HIS A 38 15.99 1.02 -6.23
CA HIS A 38 16.55 0.18 -7.29
C HIS A 38 16.52 -1.29 -6.90
N SER A 39 16.06 -2.11 -7.83
CA SER A 39 16.06 -3.56 -7.73
C SER A 39 17.32 -4.12 -8.38
N SER A 40 17.82 -5.25 -7.89
CA SER A 40 18.81 -6.06 -8.62
C SER A 40 18.17 -7.10 -9.53
N PHE A 41 16.83 -7.12 -9.62
CA PHE A 41 16.12 -8.11 -10.42
C PHE A 41 16.20 -7.74 -11.91
N PHE A 42 16.46 -8.75 -12.73
CA PHE A 42 16.20 -8.71 -14.16
C PHE A 42 14.99 -9.62 -14.40
N SER A 43 13.97 -9.06 -15.05
CA SER A 43 12.73 -9.67 -15.56
C SER A 43 12.40 -11.09 -15.08
N GLU A 44 11.35 -11.21 -14.27
CA GLU A 44 10.60 -12.48 -14.17
C GLU A 44 9.56 -12.52 -15.30
N GLU A 45 9.42 -13.67 -15.96
CA GLU A 45 8.32 -13.93 -16.91
C GLU A 45 6.97 -13.66 -16.21
N ASN A 46 6.07 -12.91 -16.87
CA ASN A 46 4.71 -12.52 -16.43
C ASN A 46 4.50 -11.18 -15.71
N ARG A 47 5.44 -10.22 -15.81
CA ARG A 47 5.22 -8.83 -15.32
C ARG A 47 4.71 -7.85 -16.38
N GLU A 48 4.41 -8.32 -17.58
CA GLU A 48 3.84 -7.49 -18.63
C GLU A 48 2.45 -7.01 -18.24
N THR A 49 2.21 -5.71 -18.30
CA THR A 49 0.90 -5.10 -18.13
C THR A 49 0.19 -4.94 -19.48
N HIS A 50 -1.09 -4.57 -19.49
CA HIS A 50 -1.71 -4.20 -20.75
C HIS A 50 -0.96 -3.06 -21.45
N ARG A 51 -1.03 -3.05 -22.79
CA ARG A 51 -0.36 -2.03 -23.59
C ARG A 51 -1.16 -0.72 -23.54
N LEU A 52 -0.46 0.35 -23.21
CA LEU A 52 -1.00 1.70 -23.26
C LEU A 52 -1.25 2.14 -24.71
N SER A 53 -2.39 2.78 -24.95
CA SER A 53 -2.65 3.54 -26.18
C SER A 53 -1.71 4.75 -26.29
N ALA A 54 -1.54 5.28 -27.50
CA ALA A 54 -0.71 6.47 -27.72
C ALA A 54 -1.19 7.69 -26.91
N VAL A 55 -2.50 7.81 -26.68
CA VAL A 55 -3.08 8.89 -25.86
C VAL A 55 -2.68 8.74 -24.40
N GLU A 56 -2.82 7.53 -23.83
CA GLU A 56 -2.42 7.26 -22.44
C GLU A 56 -0.92 7.44 -22.24
N GLN A 57 -0.09 6.98 -23.18
CA GLN A 57 1.36 7.18 -23.13
C GLN A 57 1.72 8.68 -23.07
N ASN A 58 1.10 9.50 -23.89
CA ASN A 58 1.34 10.95 -23.89
C ASN A 58 0.88 11.60 -22.58
N GLN A 59 -0.26 11.18 -22.05
CA GLN A 59 -0.75 11.66 -20.75
C GLN A 59 0.21 11.30 -19.62
N ILE A 60 0.68 10.05 -19.56
CA ILE A 60 1.63 9.56 -18.56
C ILE A 60 2.95 10.33 -18.65
N LYS A 61 3.49 10.53 -19.86
CA LYS A 61 4.71 11.34 -20.07
C LYS A 61 4.53 12.77 -19.59
N SER A 62 3.37 13.38 -19.85
CA SER A 62 3.07 14.74 -19.37
C SER A 62 3.01 14.81 -17.84
N ILE A 63 2.46 13.80 -17.17
CA ILE A 63 2.41 13.75 -15.70
C ILE A 63 3.82 13.55 -15.13
N LEU A 64 4.59 12.62 -15.69
CA LEU A 64 5.95 12.29 -15.24
C LEU A 64 7.00 13.37 -15.58
N ALA A 65 6.66 14.34 -16.43
CA ALA A 65 7.50 15.52 -16.67
C ALA A 65 7.48 16.51 -15.48
N GLN A 66 6.47 16.43 -14.60
CA GLN A 66 6.38 17.26 -13.41
C GLN A 66 7.46 16.89 -12.39
N LYS A 67 7.78 17.83 -11.49
CA LYS A 67 8.55 17.53 -10.28
C LYS A 67 7.64 16.82 -9.27
N PHE A 68 8.21 15.83 -8.56
CA PHE A 68 7.51 15.13 -7.50
C PHE A 68 8.18 15.35 -6.14
N THR A 69 7.41 15.64 -5.09
CA THR A 69 7.94 15.92 -3.74
C THR A 69 7.52 14.83 -2.77
N TYR A 70 8.41 14.44 -1.87
CA TYR A 70 8.17 13.41 -0.87
C TYR A 70 6.91 13.70 -0.07
N LEU A 71 5.96 12.76 -0.12
CA LEU A 71 4.70 12.85 0.61
C LEU A 71 4.73 11.97 1.87
N GLY A 72 5.36 10.80 1.79
CA GLY A 72 5.40 9.86 2.90
C GLY A 72 5.92 8.49 2.49
N LYS A 73 5.72 7.50 3.38
CA LYS A 73 6.04 6.10 3.10
C LYS A 73 4.96 5.17 3.64
N GLY A 74 4.74 4.07 2.94
CA GLY A 74 4.06 2.89 3.45
C GLY A 74 5.05 1.82 3.91
N CYS A 75 4.53 0.64 4.20
CA CYS A 75 5.34 -0.53 4.50
C CYS A 75 6.19 -0.97 3.30
N GLN A 76 5.66 -0.84 2.08
CA GLN A 76 6.23 -1.39 0.85
C GLN A 76 6.73 -0.33 -0.12
N SER A 77 6.35 0.95 0.04
CA SER A 77 6.68 2.00 -0.93
C SER A 77 7.02 3.35 -0.31
N TYR A 78 7.77 4.15 -1.07
CA TYR A 78 7.93 5.59 -0.86
C TYR A 78 6.99 6.32 -1.80
N VAL A 79 6.31 7.35 -1.31
CA VAL A 79 5.26 8.08 -2.04
C VAL A 79 5.71 9.50 -2.26
N PHE A 80 5.60 9.97 -3.50
CA PHE A 80 5.90 11.34 -3.90
C PHE A 80 4.69 11.93 -4.60
N SER A 81 4.33 13.18 -4.29
CA SER A 81 3.21 13.92 -4.87
C SER A 81 3.70 14.77 -6.04
N SER A 82 2.95 14.82 -7.13
CA SER A 82 3.19 15.75 -8.24
C SER A 82 3.07 17.20 -7.78
N GLU A 83 3.67 18.11 -8.54
CA GLU A 83 3.63 19.56 -8.34
C GLU A 83 2.19 20.11 -8.35
N ASP A 84 1.35 19.61 -9.25
CA ASP A 84 -0.07 19.97 -9.32
C ASP A 84 -0.95 19.35 -8.21
N ASN A 85 -0.37 18.52 -7.34
CA ASN A 85 -1.05 17.78 -6.28
C ASN A 85 -2.19 16.86 -6.76
N LYS A 86 -2.22 16.45 -8.03
CA LYS A 86 -3.25 15.55 -8.58
C LYS A 86 -2.81 14.09 -8.65
N PHE A 87 -1.50 13.82 -8.60
CA PHE A 87 -0.95 12.49 -8.78
C PHE A 87 0.08 12.16 -7.71
N VAL A 88 0.29 10.85 -7.51
CA VAL A 88 1.38 10.31 -6.72
C VAL A 88 2.15 9.25 -7.50
N VAL A 89 3.47 9.28 -7.40
CA VAL A 89 4.34 8.18 -7.81
C VAL A 89 4.74 7.39 -6.57
N LYS A 90 4.63 6.07 -6.66
CA LYS A 90 5.04 5.16 -5.59
C LYS A 90 6.16 4.26 -6.06
N PHE A 91 7.32 4.41 -5.44
CA PHE A 91 8.48 3.55 -5.67
C PHE A 91 8.55 2.43 -4.64
N LEU A 92 8.91 1.23 -5.09
CA LEU A 92 9.10 0.10 -4.19
C LEU A 92 10.25 0.31 -3.20
N LYS A 93 10.08 -0.20 -1.98
CA LYS A 93 11.08 -0.17 -0.92
C LYS A 93 11.81 -1.52 -0.82
N TYR A 94 12.83 -1.71 -1.66
CA TYR A 94 13.56 -2.97 -1.77
C TYR A 94 14.18 -3.51 -0.46
N PRO A 95 14.68 -2.69 0.49
CA PRO A 95 15.16 -3.21 1.77
C PRO A 95 14.11 -3.96 2.62
N ARG A 96 12.82 -3.79 2.31
CA ARG A 96 11.69 -4.53 2.92
C ARG A 96 11.35 -5.81 2.16
N LEU A 97 11.59 -5.84 0.85
CA LEU A 97 11.28 -6.95 -0.05
C LEU A 97 12.40 -7.99 -0.09
N HIS A 98 13.66 -7.59 0.05
CA HIS A 98 14.79 -8.53 0.03
C HIS A 98 15.08 -9.20 1.38
N PRO A 99 15.63 -10.43 1.34
CA PRO A 99 16.29 -11.04 2.48
C PRO A 99 17.41 -10.13 3.01
N LYS A 100 17.60 -10.10 4.33
CA LYS A 100 18.69 -9.32 4.92
C LYS A 100 20.04 -9.95 4.57
N PRO A 101 21.14 -9.16 4.43
CA PRO A 101 22.45 -9.70 4.07
C PRO A 101 22.93 -10.84 4.97
N TRP A 102 22.65 -10.78 6.27
CA TRP A 102 23.02 -11.84 7.22
C TRP A 102 22.27 -13.17 6.98
N ILE A 103 21.02 -13.12 6.45
CA ILE A 103 20.27 -14.32 6.05
C ILE A 103 20.95 -14.98 4.84
N LEU A 104 21.38 -14.18 3.87
CA LEU A 104 22.10 -14.67 2.69
C LEU A 104 23.46 -15.26 3.08
N TRP A 105 24.16 -14.60 3.99
CA TRP A 105 25.40 -15.10 4.58
C TRP A 105 25.18 -16.45 5.28
N MET A 106 24.17 -16.57 6.15
CA MET A 106 23.82 -17.84 6.81
C MET A 106 23.60 -18.98 5.82
N LYS A 107 22.82 -18.72 4.75
CA LYS A 107 22.60 -19.70 3.67
C LYS A 107 23.93 -20.11 3.00
N LYS A 108 24.78 -19.14 2.65
CA LYS A 108 26.06 -19.39 1.97
C LYS A 108 26.99 -20.31 2.76
N TRP A 109 26.99 -20.19 4.09
CA TRP A 109 27.86 -20.97 4.98
C TRP A 109 27.17 -22.20 5.60
N GLY A 110 25.95 -22.54 5.17
CA GLY A 110 25.21 -23.69 5.67
C GLY A 110 24.71 -23.57 7.13
N ILE A 111 24.80 -22.39 7.73
CA ILE A 111 24.39 -22.16 9.12
C ILE A 111 22.89 -21.89 9.15
N GLY A 112 22.12 -22.78 9.80
CA GLY A 112 20.66 -22.60 9.91
C GLY A 112 19.96 -22.54 8.54
N GLN A 113 20.43 -23.36 7.59
CA GLN A 113 20.00 -23.35 6.19
C GLN A 113 18.48 -23.34 6.01
N LYS A 114 17.75 -24.25 6.69
CA LYS A 114 16.27 -24.31 6.64
C LYS A 114 15.61 -22.99 7.04
N PHE A 115 16.14 -22.32 8.07
CA PHE A 115 15.63 -21.01 8.50
C PHE A 115 15.89 -19.93 7.45
N ALA A 116 17.11 -19.90 6.90
CA ALA A 116 17.48 -18.92 5.87
C ALA A 116 16.63 -19.12 4.59
N GLU A 117 16.48 -20.35 4.13
CA GLU A 117 15.66 -20.71 2.97
C GLU A 117 14.19 -20.32 3.16
N LYS A 118 13.57 -20.69 4.29
CA LYS A 118 12.19 -20.31 4.61
C LYS A 118 11.99 -18.79 4.63
N ASN A 119 12.98 -18.04 5.15
CA ASN A 119 12.92 -16.58 5.15
C ASN A 119 13.03 -15.99 3.74
N ILE A 120 13.91 -16.55 2.90
CA ILE A 120 14.08 -16.12 1.50
C ILE A 120 12.80 -16.40 0.71
N GLU A 121 12.26 -17.61 0.83
CA GLU A 121 11.02 -18.02 0.17
C GLU A 121 9.85 -17.12 0.57
N LYS A 122 9.67 -16.87 1.88
CA LYS A 122 8.64 -15.93 2.37
C LYS A 122 8.79 -14.52 1.80
N LYS A 123 10.02 -14.06 1.58
CA LYS A 123 10.30 -12.74 0.99
C LYS A 123 10.01 -12.70 -0.50
N ASN A 124 10.37 -13.75 -1.22
CA ASN A 124 10.06 -13.89 -2.64
C ASN A 124 8.55 -13.96 -2.86
N LEU A 125 7.83 -14.75 -2.07
CA LEU A 125 6.37 -14.83 -2.13
C LEU A 125 5.71 -13.47 -1.88
N LYS A 126 6.12 -12.75 -0.84
CA LYS A 126 5.61 -11.39 -0.56
C LYS A 126 5.89 -10.41 -1.68
N THR A 127 7.04 -10.53 -2.33
CA THR A 127 7.41 -9.68 -3.46
C THR A 127 6.53 -9.99 -4.66
N LYS A 128 6.36 -11.28 -4.98
CA LYS A 128 5.46 -11.74 -6.04
C LYS A 128 4.02 -11.24 -5.82
N MET A 129 3.46 -11.47 -4.63
CA MET A 129 2.11 -10.99 -4.28
C MET A 129 1.94 -9.49 -4.46
N LEU A 130 2.97 -8.70 -4.14
CA LEU A 130 2.93 -7.24 -4.32
C LEU A 130 2.89 -6.86 -5.81
N PHE A 131 3.73 -7.48 -6.64
CA PHE A 131 3.73 -7.26 -8.09
C PHE A 131 2.40 -7.69 -8.73
N ASP A 132 1.89 -8.87 -8.34
CA ASP A 132 0.60 -9.38 -8.81
C ASP A 132 -0.53 -8.39 -8.43
N SER A 133 -0.52 -7.88 -7.19
CA SER A 133 -1.47 -6.89 -6.71
C SER A 133 -1.40 -5.56 -7.48
N TRP A 134 -0.20 -5.04 -7.76
CA TRP A 134 -0.02 -3.83 -8.56
C TRP A 134 -0.49 -4.02 -10.00
N LYS A 135 -0.23 -5.19 -10.58
CA LYS A 135 -0.71 -5.58 -11.91
C LYS A 135 -2.23 -5.65 -11.94
N LEU A 136 -2.87 -6.31 -10.98
CA LEU A 136 -4.33 -6.37 -10.86
C LEU A 136 -4.93 -4.98 -10.73
N ALA A 137 -4.34 -4.12 -9.90
CA ALA A 137 -4.78 -2.74 -9.73
C ALA A 137 -4.79 -1.96 -11.05
N PHE A 138 -3.74 -2.14 -11.86
CA PHE A 138 -3.61 -1.46 -13.14
C PHE A 138 -4.40 -2.09 -14.29
N ASP A 139 -4.59 -3.41 -14.31
CA ASP A 139 -5.27 -4.08 -15.43
C ASP A 139 -6.80 -4.16 -15.24
N HIS A 140 -7.29 -4.17 -14.00
CA HIS A 140 -8.69 -4.48 -13.70
C HIS A 140 -9.39 -3.55 -12.71
N LEU A 141 -8.64 -2.75 -11.94
CA LEU A 141 -9.18 -1.93 -10.85
C LEU A 141 -8.76 -0.46 -10.94
N GLN A 142 -8.57 0.07 -12.15
CA GLN A 142 -8.11 1.45 -12.35
C GLN A 142 -9.09 2.47 -11.75
N GLU A 143 -10.39 2.20 -11.81
CA GLU A 143 -11.42 3.08 -11.26
C GLU A 143 -11.48 3.00 -9.74
N GLU A 144 -11.34 1.80 -9.17
CA GLU A 144 -11.40 1.56 -7.72
C GLU A 144 -10.10 1.89 -7.00
N THR A 145 -8.99 2.03 -7.73
CA THR A 145 -7.67 2.34 -7.13
C THR A 145 -7.11 3.67 -7.61
N GLY A 146 -7.59 4.21 -8.72
CA GLY A 146 -7.00 5.39 -9.35
C GLY A 146 -5.59 5.14 -9.91
N VAL A 147 -5.14 3.88 -10.03
CA VAL A 147 -3.87 3.54 -10.69
C VAL A 147 -4.03 3.76 -12.18
N ILE A 148 -3.17 4.61 -12.75
CA ILE A 148 -3.20 4.97 -14.16
C ILE A 148 -1.99 4.47 -14.94
N TYR A 149 -0.95 4.00 -14.23
CA TYR A 149 0.19 3.34 -14.83
C TYR A 149 0.93 2.46 -13.83
N ALA A 150 1.39 1.30 -14.28
CA ALA A 150 2.25 0.41 -13.53
C ALA A 150 3.47 0.02 -14.37
N HIS A 151 4.65 0.44 -13.93
CA HIS A 151 5.93 0.03 -14.50
C HIS A 151 6.52 -1.07 -13.63
N LEU A 152 6.26 -2.33 -13.98
CA LEU A 152 6.60 -3.51 -13.16
C LEU A 152 7.85 -4.25 -13.64
N GLN A 153 8.37 -3.86 -14.79
CA GLN A 153 9.53 -4.43 -15.43
C GLN A 153 10.40 -3.30 -15.97
N LYS A 154 11.72 -3.41 -15.74
CA LYS A 154 12.69 -2.49 -16.33
C LYS A 154 12.64 -2.56 -17.84
N SER A 155 12.74 -1.41 -18.49
CA SER A 155 12.62 -1.29 -19.92
C SER A 155 13.65 -0.31 -20.49
N HIS A 156 13.52 0.01 -21.77
CA HIS A 156 14.33 1.04 -22.46
C HIS A 156 13.45 1.93 -23.36
N ASP A 157 12.14 1.82 -23.22
CA ASP A 157 11.15 2.44 -24.10
C ASP A 157 10.50 3.67 -23.47
N LEU A 158 10.43 3.74 -22.14
CA LEU A 158 9.83 4.88 -21.44
C LEU A 158 10.70 6.13 -21.61
N ASN A 159 12.04 5.97 -21.58
CA ASN A 159 13.04 7.02 -21.81
C ASN A 159 12.76 8.29 -21.01
N THR A 160 12.32 8.12 -19.76
CA THR A 160 11.85 9.23 -18.90
C THR A 160 12.71 9.34 -17.65
N LYS A 161 13.22 10.55 -17.40
CA LYS A 161 13.94 10.90 -16.17
C LYS A 161 13.02 11.71 -15.26
N LEU A 162 12.65 11.15 -14.12
CA LEU A 162 11.80 11.81 -13.14
C LEU A 162 12.63 12.65 -12.18
N THR A 163 12.23 13.90 -11.96
CA THR A 163 12.81 14.73 -10.91
C THR A 163 12.01 14.57 -9.63
N ILE A 164 12.64 14.05 -8.57
CA ILE A 164 12.02 13.90 -7.25
C ILE A 164 12.75 14.73 -6.19
N GLN A 165 12.02 15.19 -5.19
CA GLN A 165 12.56 15.87 -4.01
C GLN A 165 12.27 15.01 -2.77
N ASP A 166 13.32 14.67 -2.01
CA ASP A 166 13.16 13.87 -0.79
C ASP A 166 12.65 14.68 0.40
N LYS A 167 12.49 14.02 1.56
CA LYS A 167 12.01 14.62 2.80
C LYS A 167 12.89 15.77 3.32
N LEU A 168 14.17 15.79 2.96
CA LEU A 168 15.12 16.84 3.33
C LEU A 168 15.16 17.99 2.32
N GLY A 169 14.35 17.91 1.26
CA GLY A 169 14.36 18.89 0.19
C GLY A 169 15.46 18.68 -0.86
N LEU A 170 16.23 17.59 -0.77
CA LEU A 170 17.27 17.30 -1.76
C LEU A 170 16.63 16.77 -3.05
N THR A 171 17.12 17.26 -4.19
CA THR A 171 16.60 16.88 -5.50
C THR A 171 17.41 15.71 -6.06
N HIS A 172 16.72 14.72 -6.60
CA HIS A 172 17.28 13.54 -7.24
C HIS A 172 16.65 13.36 -8.63
N VAL A 173 17.42 12.79 -9.54
CA VAL A 173 16.92 12.40 -10.87
C VAL A 173 16.91 10.88 -10.94
N VAL A 174 15.75 10.31 -11.20
CA VAL A 174 15.53 8.86 -11.28
C VAL A 174 15.29 8.47 -12.73
N ASN A 175 16.07 7.53 -13.26
CA ASN A 175 15.78 6.92 -14.54
C ASN A 175 14.62 5.93 -14.38
N LEU A 176 13.45 6.22 -14.94
CA LEU A 176 12.25 5.42 -14.72
C LEU A 176 12.31 4.05 -15.39
N ASP A 177 13.10 3.92 -16.46
CA ASP A 177 13.40 2.65 -17.14
C ASP A 177 14.08 1.63 -16.21
N GLU A 178 14.73 2.09 -15.12
CA GLU A 178 15.54 1.26 -14.23
C GLU A 178 14.85 0.89 -12.90
N VAL A 179 13.64 1.37 -12.66
CA VAL A 179 12.94 1.20 -11.37
C VAL A 179 11.48 0.83 -11.56
N GLU A 180 10.97 0.02 -10.65
CA GLU A 180 9.56 -0.38 -10.64
C GLU A 180 8.73 0.60 -9.81
N PHE A 181 7.63 1.08 -10.37
CA PHE A 181 6.76 2.08 -9.74
C PHE A 181 5.32 2.00 -10.25
N ILE A 182 4.41 2.62 -9.51
CA ILE A 182 3.06 2.93 -9.99
C ILE A 182 2.81 4.43 -9.95
N LEU A 183 2.02 4.91 -10.91
CA LEU A 183 1.45 6.24 -10.94
C LEU A 183 -0.04 6.12 -10.62
N GLN A 184 -0.49 6.90 -9.64
CA GLN A 184 -1.85 6.84 -9.11
C GLN A 184 -2.38 8.26 -8.94
N LYS A 185 -3.69 8.45 -9.09
CA LYS A 185 -4.34 9.71 -8.71
C LYS A 185 -4.20 9.95 -7.20
N LYS A 186 -3.99 11.20 -6.79
CA LYS A 186 -3.90 11.58 -5.38
C LYS A 186 -5.32 11.79 -4.83
N ALA A 187 -5.61 11.19 -3.68
CA ALA A 187 -6.93 11.21 -3.05
C ALA A 187 -6.88 11.86 -1.66
N GLU A 188 -8.01 12.44 -1.24
CA GLU A 188 -8.20 12.91 0.13
C GLU A 188 -8.57 11.73 1.07
N PRO A 189 -8.03 11.64 2.30
CA PRO A 189 -8.35 10.53 3.21
C PRO A 189 -9.85 10.45 3.56
N PHE A 190 -10.42 9.24 3.51
CA PHE A 190 -11.85 9.00 3.69
C PHE A 190 -12.43 9.57 5.00
N CYS A 191 -11.84 9.23 6.15
CA CYS A 191 -12.35 9.68 7.45
C CYS A 191 -12.28 11.21 7.59
N GLN A 192 -11.24 11.85 7.07
CA GLN A 192 -11.13 13.32 7.08
C GLN A 192 -12.23 13.97 6.24
N THR A 193 -12.57 13.38 5.09
CA THR A 193 -13.68 13.85 4.26
C THR A 193 -15.03 13.68 4.97
N LEU A 194 -15.25 12.55 5.64
CA LEU A 194 -16.47 12.36 6.45
C LEU A 194 -16.57 13.39 7.59
N GLU A 195 -15.50 13.60 8.34
CA GLU A 195 -15.45 14.61 9.41
C GLU A 195 -15.78 16.01 8.88
N LYS A 196 -15.19 16.42 7.76
CA LYS A 196 -15.50 17.71 7.11
C LYS A 196 -16.99 17.84 6.79
N LEU A 197 -17.59 16.81 6.18
CA LEU A 197 -19.02 16.82 5.84
C LEU A 197 -19.90 16.92 7.09
N MET A 198 -19.55 16.20 8.16
CA MET A 198 -20.33 16.23 9.41
C MET A 198 -20.22 17.58 10.12
N VAL A 199 -19.02 18.18 10.17
CA VAL A 199 -18.81 19.54 10.72
C VAL A 199 -19.62 20.57 9.93
N ASN A 200 -19.72 20.42 8.61
CA ASN A 200 -20.50 21.29 7.74
C ASN A 200 -22.01 20.99 7.75
N GLN A 201 -22.48 20.06 8.58
CA GLN A 201 -23.89 19.62 8.66
C GLN A 201 -24.42 19.01 7.35
N GLU A 202 -23.53 18.48 6.51
CA GLU A 202 -23.84 17.83 5.24
C GLU A 202 -24.07 16.31 5.42
N GLU A 203 -24.85 15.91 6.42
CA GLU A 203 -25.03 14.49 6.80
C GLU A 203 -25.54 13.62 5.63
N ALA A 204 -26.42 14.16 4.79
CA ALA A 204 -26.92 13.44 3.62
C ALA A 204 -25.80 13.05 2.64
N LYS A 205 -24.82 13.94 2.43
CA LYS A 205 -23.64 13.64 1.60
C LYS A 205 -22.73 12.64 2.28
N ALA A 206 -22.54 12.72 3.60
CA ALA A 206 -21.75 11.73 4.33
C ALA A 206 -22.34 10.31 4.18
N LYS A 207 -23.67 10.17 4.27
CA LYS A 207 -24.38 8.91 4.00
C LYS A 207 -24.21 8.45 2.56
N GLU A 208 -24.30 9.37 1.59
CA GLU A 208 -24.07 9.05 0.17
C GLU A 208 -22.63 8.55 -0.07
N LEU A 209 -21.64 9.15 0.59
CA LEU A 209 -20.25 8.73 0.47
C LEU A 209 -20.02 7.31 1.02
N ILE A 210 -20.66 6.99 2.16
CA ILE A 210 -20.67 5.63 2.72
C ILE A 210 -21.35 4.66 1.74
N ASP A 211 -22.47 5.04 1.13
CA ASP A 211 -23.17 4.22 0.14
C ASP A 211 -22.28 3.92 -1.08
N ARG A 212 -21.52 4.91 -1.54
CA ARG A 212 -20.57 4.73 -2.65
C ARG A 212 -19.44 3.78 -2.27
N LEU A 213 -18.92 3.88 -1.05
CA LEU A 213 -17.86 2.99 -0.55
C LEU A 213 -18.37 1.55 -0.47
N PHE A 214 -19.54 1.37 0.13
CA PHE A 214 -20.22 0.09 0.24
C PHE A 214 -20.46 -0.54 -1.13
N THR A 215 -20.95 0.26 -2.09
CA THR A 215 -21.20 -0.20 -3.46
C THR A 215 -19.92 -0.62 -4.17
N MET A 216 -18.82 0.12 -4.00
CA MET A 216 -17.52 -0.20 -4.57
C MET A 216 -17.04 -1.57 -4.10
N ILE A 217 -17.01 -1.80 -2.78
CA ILE A 217 -16.53 -3.05 -2.18
C ILE A 217 -17.37 -4.26 -2.64
N ILE A 218 -18.70 -4.11 -2.70
CA ILE A 218 -19.57 -5.19 -3.20
C ILE A 218 -19.29 -5.48 -4.68
N SER A 219 -19.06 -4.46 -5.50
CA SER A 219 -18.76 -4.63 -6.93
C SER A 219 -17.42 -5.36 -7.14
N GLU A 220 -16.42 -5.10 -6.30
CA GLU A 220 -15.15 -5.85 -6.29
C GLU A 220 -15.39 -7.34 -5.99
N TYR A 221 -16.08 -7.65 -4.89
CA TYR A 221 -16.34 -9.05 -4.51
C TYR A 221 -17.15 -9.81 -5.56
N LYS A 222 -18.19 -9.19 -6.14
CA LYS A 222 -18.98 -9.79 -7.21
C LYS A 222 -18.18 -10.07 -8.49
N ARG A 223 -17.08 -9.35 -8.71
CA ARG A 223 -16.14 -9.61 -9.80
C ARG A 223 -15.02 -10.58 -9.41
N GLY A 224 -14.95 -10.99 -8.15
CA GLY A 224 -13.92 -11.89 -7.63
C GLY A 224 -12.65 -11.19 -7.14
N PHE A 225 -12.69 -9.87 -6.92
CA PHE A 225 -11.56 -9.10 -6.39
C PHE A 225 -11.74 -8.78 -4.91
N ALA A 226 -10.66 -8.80 -4.15
CA ALA A 226 -10.63 -8.32 -2.77
C ALA A 226 -9.30 -7.68 -2.43
N ASP A 227 -9.34 -6.63 -1.60
CA ASP A 227 -8.20 -6.14 -0.85
C ASP A 227 -8.14 -6.84 0.52
N ASN A 228 -7.09 -7.66 0.71
CA ASN A 228 -6.85 -8.41 1.94
C ASN A 228 -6.35 -7.53 3.11
N ASP A 229 -6.07 -6.24 2.90
CA ASP A 229 -5.75 -5.34 4.00
C ASP A 229 -7.01 -4.96 4.80
N HIS A 230 -7.04 -5.24 6.10
CA HIS A 230 -8.17 -4.89 6.95
C HIS A 230 -8.23 -3.39 7.32
N ALA A 231 -7.21 -2.60 6.96
CA ALA A 231 -7.12 -1.17 7.28
C ALA A 231 -7.96 -0.28 6.35
N LEU A 232 -9.25 -0.61 6.14
CA LEU A 232 -10.15 0.09 5.22
C LEU A 232 -10.11 1.62 5.40
N MET A 233 -10.22 2.10 6.64
CA MET A 233 -10.26 3.55 6.94
C MET A 233 -8.97 4.28 6.54
N GLN A 234 -7.82 3.64 6.72
CA GLN A 234 -6.51 4.21 6.39
C GLN A 234 -6.19 4.09 4.90
N ASN A 235 -6.75 3.07 4.24
CA ASN A 235 -6.44 2.73 2.86
C ASN A 235 -7.53 3.18 1.87
N THR A 236 -8.54 3.93 2.31
CA THR A 236 -9.56 4.52 1.44
C THR A 236 -9.32 6.02 1.27
N GLY A 237 -9.32 6.48 0.03
CA GLY A 237 -9.30 7.90 -0.34
C GLY A 237 -10.52 8.30 -1.18
N ILE A 238 -10.72 9.60 -1.35
CA ILE A 238 -11.80 10.21 -2.12
C ILE A 238 -11.23 11.09 -3.23
N ILE A 239 -11.78 10.94 -4.44
CA ILE A 239 -11.56 11.82 -5.60
C ILE A 239 -12.90 12.10 -6.24
N ASP A 240 -13.25 13.37 -6.47
CA ASP A 240 -14.52 13.77 -7.10
C ASP A 240 -15.74 13.09 -6.46
N PHE A 241 -15.74 13.00 -5.12
CA PHE A 241 -16.77 12.34 -4.31
C PHE A 241 -16.95 10.83 -4.59
N LYS A 242 -15.96 10.20 -5.21
CA LYS A 242 -15.87 8.74 -5.39
C LYS A 242 -14.80 8.15 -4.46
N PRO A 243 -15.12 7.09 -3.71
CA PRO A 243 -14.12 6.36 -2.95
C PRO A 243 -13.23 5.54 -3.87
N LEU A 244 -12.00 5.33 -3.42
CA LEU A 244 -11.02 4.45 -4.04
C LEU A 244 -10.05 3.91 -2.99
N HIS A 245 -9.38 2.81 -3.28
CA HIS A 245 -8.30 2.25 -2.47
C HIS A 245 -6.98 2.95 -2.79
N ILE A 246 -6.42 3.63 -1.79
CA ILE A 246 -5.12 4.28 -1.92
C ILE A 246 -3.96 3.31 -1.69
N ASP A 247 -4.13 2.22 -0.94
CA ASP A 247 -3.13 1.15 -0.88
C ASP A 247 -3.54 0.01 -1.82
N VAL A 248 -2.61 -0.43 -2.66
CA VAL A 248 -2.82 -1.44 -3.70
C VAL A 248 -1.87 -2.61 -3.55
N GLY A 249 -1.34 -2.85 -2.34
CA GLY A 249 -0.33 -3.86 -2.07
C GLY A 249 -0.85 -5.27 -1.74
N GLN A 250 -2.17 -5.45 -1.59
CA GLN A 250 -2.77 -6.70 -1.10
C GLN A 250 -4.05 -7.14 -1.86
N PHE A 251 -4.24 -6.65 -3.09
CA PHE A 251 -5.30 -7.13 -3.97
C PHE A 251 -5.04 -8.56 -4.45
N VAL A 252 -6.13 -9.32 -4.50
CA VAL A 252 -6.15 -10.68 -5.03
C VAL A 252 -7.38 -10.89 -5.90
N PHE A 253 -7.27 -11.80 -6.85
CA PHE A 253 -8.40 -12.39 -7.54
C PHE A 253 -8.69 -13.77 -6.94
N ASN A 254 -9.93 -14.00 -6.53
CA ASN A 254 -10.42 -15.27 -6.03
C ASN A 254 -11.88 -15.47 -6.46
N GLU A 255 -12.11 -16.42 -7.36
CA GLU A 255 -13.44 -16.75 -7.89
C GLU A 255 -14.45 -17.10 -6.80
N GLN A 256 -13.99 -17.66 -5.67
CA GLN A 256 -14.85 -18.02 -4.54
C GLN A 256 -15.51 -16.79 -3.90
N LEU A 257 -14.91 -15.60 -4.00
CA LEU A 257 -15.50 -14.35 -3.51
C LEU A 257 -16.82 -14.00 -4.22
N LYS A 258 -17.08 -14.57 -5.40
CA LYS A 258 -18.37 -14.37 -6.08
C LYS A 258 -19.51 -15.12 -5.39
N SER A 259 -19.20 -16.10 -4.54
CA SER A 259 -20.19 -16.79 -3.72
C SER A 259 -20.79 -15.84 -2.69
N GLU A 260 -22.11 -15.89 -2.56
CA GLU A 260 -22.87 -15.02 -1.66
C GLU A 260 -22.50 -15.20 -0.19
N GLU A 261 -22.30 -16.44 0.23
CA GLU A 261 -21.87 -16.77 1.58
C GLU A 261 -20.51 -16.13 1.91
N ILE A 262 -19.55 -16.22 0.97
CA ILE A 262 -18.18 -15.77 1.19
C ILE A 262 -18.12 -14.24 1.20
N TYR A 263 -18.72 -13.54 0.23
CA TYR A 263 -18.63 -12.08 0.21
C TYR A 263 -19.41 -11.43 1.35
N LYS A 264 -20.52 -12.01 1.83
CA LYS A 264 -21.24 -11.47 2.99
C LYS A 264 -20.33 -11.42 4.22
N TYR A 265 -19.62 -12.52 4.46
CA TYR A 265 -18.69 -12.62 5.56
C TYR A 265 -17.48 -11.67 5.40
N GLU A 266 -16.90 -11.58 4.21
CA GLU A 266 -15.79 -10.65 3.95
C GLU A 266 -16.23 -9.18 4.06
N LEU A 267 -17.43 -8.83 3.57
CA LEU A 267 -18.03 -7.51 3.71
C LEU A 267 -18.20 -7.10 5.18
N PHE A 268 -18.75 -8.00 6.01
CA PHE A 268 -18.87 -7.78 7.46
C PHE A 268 -17.50 -7.48 8.08
N ASN A 269 -16.50 -8.32 7.80
CA ASN A 269 -15.15 -8.14 8.33
C ASN A 269 -14.50 -6.83 7.87
N LYS A 270 -14.61 -6.48 6.59
CA LYS A 270 -14.01 -5.27 6.00
C LYS A 270 -14.62 -4.00 6.60
N MET A 271 -15.93 -4.01 6.87
CA MET A 271 -16.64 -2.85 7.41
C MET A 271 -16.61 -2.73 8.93
N PHE A 272 -16.28 -3.80 9.66
CA PHE A 272 -16.38 -3.84 11.13
C PHE A 272 -15.70 -2.65 11.82
N ARG A 273 -14.44 -2.35 11.48
CA ARG A 273 -13.70 -1.23 12.11
C ARG A 273 -14.30 0.14 11.79
N LEU A 274 -14.89 0.29 10.60
CA LEU A 274 -15.59 1.52 10.24
C LEU A 274 -16.89 1.66 11.04
N GLN A 275 -17.63 0.56 11.26
CA GLN A 275 -18.82 0.58 12.11
C GLN A 275 -18.48 1.02 13.54
N GLU A 276 -17.46 0.44 14.15
CA GLU A 276 -17.05 0.79 15.51
C GLU A 276 -16.65 2.28 15.60
N TRP A 277 -15.84 2.76 14.64
CA TRP A 277 -15.46 4.17 14.61
C TRP A 277 -16.67 5.10 14.45
N LEU A 278 -17.60 4.79 13.54
CA LEU A 278 -18.82 5.58 13.36
C LEU A 278 -19.74 5.54 14.58
N LYS A 279 -19.80 4.42 15.30
CA LYS A 279 -20.62 4.28 16.51
C LYS A 279 -20.16 5.22 17.61
N GLU A 280 -18.84 5.39 17.74
CA GLU A 280 -18.22 6.29 18.72
C GLU A 280 -18.36 7.77 18.35
N HIS A 281 -18.32 8.12 17.06
CA HIS A 281 -18.22 9.52 16.62
C HIS A 281 -19.51 10.08 15.99
N TYR A 282 -20.25 9.27 15.25
CA TYR A 282 -21.37 9.70 14.40
C TYR A 282 -22.49 8.65 14.35
N VAL A 283 -23.31 8.59 15.41
CA VAL A 283 -24.37 7.58 15.58
C VAL A 283 -25.31 7.50 14.38
N SER A 284 -25.67 8.64 13.75
CA SER A 284 -26.55 8.66 12.57
C SER A 284 -25.93 7.95 11.35
N LEU A 285 -24.62 8.09 11.14
CA LEU A 285 -23.88 7.40 10.09
C LEU A 285 -23.68 5.92 10.41
N TYR A 286 -23.44 5.59 11.69
CA TYR A 286 -23.39 4.19 12.15
C TYR A 286 -24.71 3.47 11.85
N THR A 287 -25.85 4.05 12.22
CA THR A 287 -27.17 3.47 11.96
C THR A 287 -27.38 3.24 10.46
N HIS A 288 -27.00 4.22 9.62
CA HIS A 288 -27.09 4.10 8.16
C HIS A 288 -26.24 2.94 7.62
N LEU A 289 -24.95 2.88 7.98
CA LEU A 289 -24.06 1.79 7.54
C LEU A 289 -24.52 0.42 8.06
N HIS A 290 -24.96 0.37 9.32
CA HIS A 290 -25.44 -0.87 9.94
C HIS A 290 -26.66 -1.42 9.20
N GLN A 291 -27.64 -0.57 8.85
CA GLN A 291 -28.80 -0.97 8.05
C GLN A 291 -28.40 -1.51 6.67
N LYS A 292 -27.40 -0.89 6.02
CA LYS A 292 -26.89 -1.34 4.70
C LYS A 292 -26.25 -2.72 4.79
N ILE A 293 -25.42 -2.96 5.81
CA ILE A 293 -24.80 -4.27 6.03
C ILE A 293 -25.88 -5.30 6.37
N TYR A 294 -26.81 -4.98 7.27
CA TYR A 294 -27.91 -5.87 7.64
C TYR A 294 -28.79 -6.25 6.45
N ALA A 295 -29.06 -5.32 5.52
CA ALA A 295 -29.84 -5.61 4.32
C ALA A 295 -29.19 -6.65 3.39
N ILE A 296 -27.86 -6.84 3.48
CA ILE A 296 -27.12 -7.82 2.69
C ILE A 296 -26.84 -9.09 3.49
N VAL A 297 -26.32 -8.96 4.71
CA VAL A 297 -25.90 -10.08 5.55
C VAL A 297 -27.08 -10.75 6.27
N GLY A 298 -28.12 -9.99 6.61
CA GLY A 298 -29.28 -10.48 7.35
C GLY A 298 -28.99 -10.74 8.83
N GLU A 299 -29.81 -11.58 9.46
CA GLU A 299 -29.73 -11.91 10.89
C GLU A 299 -28.40 -12.58 11.27
N GLU A 300 -27.75 -13.26 10.33
CA GLU A 300 -26.44 -13.88 10.51
C GLU A 300 -25.39 -12.89 11.00
N MET A 301 -25.53 -11.60 10.68
CA MET A 301 -24.62 -10.54 11.13
C MET A 301 -24.38 -10.55 12.65
N TYR A 302 -25.39 -10.93 13.44
CA TYR A 302 -25.29 -10.96 14.91
C TYR A 302 -24.56 -12.20 15.45
N SER A 303 -24.41 -13.26 14.65
CA SER A 303 -23.64 -14.45 15.02
C SER A 303 -22.21 -14.42 14.49
N LEU A 304 -21.91 -13.55 13.51
CA LEU A 304 -20.58 -13.41 12.94
C LEU A 304 -19.57 -12.84 13.95
N GLN A 305 -18.38 -13.47 13.99
CA GLN A 305 -17.24 -12.98 14.74
C GLN A 305 -16.26 -12.26 13.80
N PRO A 306 -15.90 -11.00 14.09
CA PRO A 306 -14.98 -10.25 13.24
C PRO A 306 -13.57 -10.85 13.30
N LYS A 307 -12.90 -10.93 12.15
CA LYS A 307 -11.47 -11.26 12.06
C LYS A 307 -10.64 -10.06 12.53
N LEU A 308 -10.47 -9.92 13.84
CA LEU A 308 -9.74 -8.79 14.43
C LEU A 308 -8.23 -8.88 14.24
N HIS A 309 -7.68 -10.09 14.11
CA HIS A 309 -6.32 -10.38 13.65
C HIS A 309 -6.17 -11.86 13.25
N ASN A 310 -5.79 -12.12 12.01
CA ASN A 310 -4.94 -13.25 11.61
C ASN A 310 -4.37 -12.95 10.22
N HIS A 311 -3.04 -13.05 10.06
CA HIS A 311 -2.41 -13.18 8.75
C HIS A 311 -2.80 -14.55 8.13
N ALA A 312 -4.06 -14.72 7.75
CA ALA A 312 -4.67 -16.01 7.42
C ALA A 312 -4.47 -16.45 5.96
N TRP A 313 -3.27 -16.23 5.39
CA TRP A 313 -2.93 -16.77 4.07
C TRP A 313 -1.56 -17.47 4.02
N SER A 314 -0.88 -17.68 5.16
CA SER A 314 0.38 -18.46 5.19
C SER A 314 0.25 -19.89 5.73
N GLU A 315 -0.96 -20.43 5.89
CA GLU A 315 -1.15 -21.80 6.40
C GLU A 315 -1.85 -22.76 5.42
N LYS A 316 -2.17 -22.32 4.20
CA LYS A 316 -2.68 -23.22 3.16
C LYS A 316 -2.19 -22.84 1.76
N TYR A 317 -0.88 -22.82 1.56
CA TYR A 317 -0.21 -23.18 0.29
C TYR A 317 1.20 -23.67 0.60
#